data_AF-A0A7D7ZU95-F1
#
_entry.id   AF-A0A7D7ZU95-F1
#
_cell.length_a   1.000
_cell.length_b   1.000
_cell.length_c   1.000
_cell.angle_alpha   90.00
_cell.angle_beta   90.00
_cell.angle_gamma   90.00
#
_symmetry.space_group_name_H-M   'P 1'
#
loop_
_entity.id
_entity.type
_entity.pdbx_description
1 polymer ?
#
loop_
_entity_poly.entity_id
_entity_poly.type
_entity_poly.pdbx_seq_one_letter_code
_entity_poly.pdbx_strand_id
1 'polypeptide(L)' 'MNNSEYNRLLELKDLINNNSASKTDKKEYMGILFRNGNISKQQYDNFLSDQNSDDIVKAALTIGGVVLATWLISKLFD' A
#
# COMPACT_ATOMS: atom_id res chain seq x y z
N MET A 1 6.72 9.77 -2.94
CA MET A 1 6.93 8.44 -3.53
C MET A 1 7.92 8.53 -4.69
N ASN A 2 9.02 7.80 -4.61
CA ASN A 2 10.00 7.69 -5.70
C ASN A 2 9.72 6.45 -6.59
N ASN A 3 10.47 6.29 -7.69
CA ASN A 3 10.32 5.17 -8.64
C ASN A 3 10.47 3.79 -7.96
N SER A 4 11.40 3.66 -7.00
CA SER A 4 11.64 2.40 -6.29
C SER A 4 10.47 2.04 -5.38
N GLU A 5 9.94 3.01 -4.64
CA GLU A 5 8.74 2.82 -3.82
C GLU A 5 7.51 2.53 -4.67
N TYR A 6 7.36 3.17 -5.83
CA TYR A 6 6.29 2.89 -6.77
C TYR A 6 6.33 1.43 -7.25
N ASN A 7 7.48 0.98 -7.76
CA ASN A 7 7.63 -0.39 -8.26
C ASN A 7 7.40 -1.42 -7.14
N ARG A 8 7.91 -1.15 -5.94
CA ARG A 8 7.72 -2.03 -4.79
C ARG A 8 6.26 -2.07 -4.34
N LEU A 9 5.57 -0.92 -4.33
CA LEU A 9 4.15 -0.84 -4.00
C LEU A 9 3.29 -1.63 -5.00
N LEU A 10 3.63 -1.59 -6.30
CA LEU A 10 2.97 -2.37 -7.35
C LEU A 10 3.19 -3.87 -7.14
N GLU A 11 4.43 -4.31 -6.96
CA GLU A 11 4.78 -5.72 -6.71
C GLU A 11 4.02 -6.27 -5.48
N LEU A 12 4.04 -5.53 -4.37
CA LEU A 12 3.35 -5.92 -3.14
C LEU A 12 1.83 -5.98 -3.33
N LYS A 13 1.24 -5.04 -4.08
CA LYS A 13 -0.19 -5.07 -4.44
C LYS A 13 -0.53 -6.36 -5.19
N ASP A 14 0.31 -6.77 -6.15
CA ASP A 14 0.09 -7.99 -6.92
C ASP A 14 0.23 -9.25 -6.07
N LEU A 15 1.23 -9.31 -5.18
CA LEU A 15 1.38 -10.40 -4.20
C LEU A 15 0.16 -10.52 -3.28
N ILE A 16 -0.38 -9.40 -2.80
CA ILE A 16 -1.56 -9.39 -1.93
C ILE A 16 -2.80 -9.84 -2.71
N ASN A 17 -3.02 -9.31 -3.93
CA ASN A 17 -4.13 -9.69 -4.80
C ASN A 17 -4.12 -11.19 -5.13
N ASN A 18 -2.93 -11.77 -5.31
CA ASN A 18 -2.75 -13.19 -5.63
C ASN A 18 -2.75 -14.10 -4.39
N ASN A 19 -3.04 -13.56 -3.20
CA ASN A 19 -2.98 -14.28 -1.93
C ASN A 19 -1.62 -14.96 -1.64
N SER A 20 -0.53 -14.45 -2.24
CA SER A 20 0.83 -14.98 -2.06
C SER A 20 1.69 -14.10 -1.13
N ALA A 21 1.17 -12.97 -0.67
CA ALA A 21 1.85 -12.06 0.25
C ALA A 21 2.01 -12.66 1.66
N SER A 22 3.23 -12.58 2.19
CA SER A 22 3.53 -12.85 3.59
C SER A 22 3.02 -11.72 4.50
N LYS A 23 3.05 -11.94 5.83
CA LYS A 23 2.79 -10.87 6.81
C LYS A 23 3.79 -9.70 6.66
N THR A 24 5.03 -10.00 6.31
CA THR A 24 6.06 -8.98 6.07
C THR A 24 5.72 -8.13 4.84
N ASP A 25 5.24 -8.75 3.76
CA ASP A 25 4.84 -8.05 2.54
C ASP A 25 3.64 -7.11 2.81
N LYS A 26 2.62 -7.60 3.52
CA LYS A 26 1.47 -6.77 3.95
C LYS A 26 1.93 -5.59 4.80
N LYS A 27 2.88 -5.80 5.72
CA LYS A 27 3.44 -4.74 6.58
C LYS A 27 4.24 -3.72 5.78
N GLU A 28 5.02 -4.17 4.81
CA GLU A 28 5.78 -3.29 3.93
C GLU A 28 4.84 -2.43 3.07
N TYR A 29 3.80 -3.04 2.49
CA TYR A 29 2.78 -2.36 1.70
C TYR A 29 2.13 -1.22 2.48
N MET A 30 1.62 -1.53 3.67
CA MET A 30 1.04 -0.55 4.59
C MET A 30 2.04 0.53 5.00
N GLY A 31 3.31 0.14 5.19
CA GLY A 31 4.39 1.07 5.53
C GLY A 31 4.69 2.08 4.42
N ILE A 32 4.69 1.65 3.16
CA ILE A 32 4.88 2.56 2.01
C ILE A 32 3.73 3.56 1.93
N LEU A 33 2.49 3.09 2.08
CA LEU A 33 1.31 3.97 2.07
C LEU A 33 1.37 5.00 3.21
N PHE A 34 1.73 4.57 4.42
CA PHE A 34 1.83 5.45 5.58
C PHE A 34 2.93 6.51 5.45
N ARG A 35 4.16 6.10 5.08
CA ARG A 35 5.30 7.04 4.93
C ARG A 35 5.06 8.09 3.85
N ASN A 36 4.25 7.76 2.84
CA ASN A 36 3.88 8.66 1.77
C ASN A 36 2.58 9.46 2.07
N GLY A 37 2.03 9.35 3.29
CA GLY A 37 0.87 10.13 3.73
C GLY A 37 -0.48 9.67 3.15
N ASN A 38 -0.54 8.49 2.55
CA ASN A 38 -1.76 7.99 1.89
C ASN A 38 -2.75 7.32 2.86
N ILE A 39 -2.28 6.92 4.04
CA ILE A 39 -3.10 6.41 5.15
C ILE A 39 -2.71 7.11 6.44
N SER A 40 -3.67 7.23 7.36
CA SER A 40 -3.45 7.86 8.66
C SER A 40 -2.67 6.96 9.61
N LYS A 41 -2.06 7.57 10.63
CA LYS A 41 -1.41 6.83 11.73
C LYS A 41 -2.38 5.86 12.41
N GLN A 42 -3.64 6.26 12.61
CA GLN A 42 -4.66 5.38 13.20
C GLN A 42 -4.91 4.14 12.32
N GLN A 43 -5.00 4.29 10.99
CA GLN A 43 -5.17 3.15 10.08
C GLN A 43 -3.96 2.20 10.12
N TYR A 44 -2.75 2.76 10.19
CA TYR A 44 -1.52 1.98 10.31
C TYR A 44 -1.40 1.26 11.67
N ASP A 45 -1.70 1.95 12.77
CA ASP A 45 -1.67 1.37 14.12
C ASP A 45 -2.73 0.27 14.27
N ASN A 46 -3.94 0.47 13.71
CA ASN A 46 -4.98 -0.56 13.68
C ASN A 46 -4.51 -1.81 12.94
N PHE A 47 -3.84 -1.65 11.79
CA PHE A 47 -3.23 -2.77 11.08
C PHE A 47 -2.17 -3.51 11.94
N LEU A 48 -1.31 -2.77 12.65
CA LEU A 48 -0.29 -3.36 13.52
C LEU A 48 -0.87 -4.11 14.73
N SER A 49 -2.06 -3.71 15.19
CA SER A 49 -2.76 -4.36 16.31
C SER A 49 -3.40 -5.71 15.96
N ASP A 50 -3.32 -6.14 14.69
CA ASP A 50 -3.92 -7.36 14.12
C ASP A 50 -5.46 -7.48 14.28
N GLN A 51 -6.13 -6.44 14.78
CA GLN A 51 -7.59 -6.33 14.70
C GLN A 51 -8.01 -6.01 13.27
N ASN A 52 -8.74 -6.93 12.63
CA ASN A 52 -9.29 -6.77 11.28
C ASN A 52 -8.22 -6.46 10.21
N SER A 53 -7.00 -6.99 10.38
CA SER A 53 -5.85 -6.67 9.52
C SER A 53 -6.10 -6.97 8.04
N ASP A 54 -6.84 -8.05 7.72
CA ASP A 54 -7.20 -8.36 6.33
C ASP A 54 -8.20 -7.38 5.71
N ASP A 55 -9.19 -6.89 6.46
CA ASP A 55 -10.13 -5.88 5.96
C ASP A 55 -9.45 -4.51 5.79
N ILE A 56 -8.54 -4.17 6.71
CA ILE A 56 -7.72 -2.97 6.60
C ILE A 56 -6.80 -3.07 5.38
N VAL A 57 -6.17 -4.21 5.14
CA VAL A 57 -5.34 -4.45 3.95
C VAL A 57 -6.17 -4.35 2.68
N LYS A 58 -7.37 -4.94 2.63
CA LYS A 58 -8.27 -4.80 1.47
C LYS A 58 -8.65 -3.35 1.19
N ALA A 59 -8.99 -2.57 2.22
CA ALA A 59 -9.25 -1.14 2.06
C ALA A 59 -8.00 -0.41 1.54
N ALA A 60 -6.83 -0.75 2.07
CA ALA A 60 -5.56 -0.20 1.64
C ALA A 60 -5.19 -0.57 0.18
N LEU A 61 -5.62 -1.73 -0.34
CA LEU A 61 -5.41 -2.11 -1.75
C LEU A 61 -6.09 -1.16 -2.73
N THR A 62 -7.28 -0.69 -2.37
CA THR A 62 -8.00 0.33 -3.14
C THR A 62 -7.23 1.64 -3.11
N ILE A 63 -6.78 2.08 -1.92
CA ILE A 63 -5.98 3.29 -1.75
C ILE A 63 -4.69 3.20 -2.57
N GLY A 64 -3.92 2.12 -2.45
CA GLY A 64 -2.69 1.96 -3.19
C GLY A 64 -2.89 1.85 -4.70
N GLY A 65 -4.03 1.32 -5.16
CA GLY A 65 -4.40 1.37 -6.58
C GLY A 65 -4.55 2.80 -7.10
N VAL A 66 -5.25 3.66 -6.35
CA VAL A 66 -5.39 5.09 -6.67
C VAL A 66 -4.03 5.79 -6.63
N VAL A 67 -3.21 5.53 -5.61
CA VAL A 67 -1.87 6.11 -5.46
C VAL A 67 -0.98 5.77 -6.66
N LEU A 68 -0.98 4.51 -7.11
CA LEU A 68 -0.21 4.08 -8.28
C LEU A 68 -0.69 4.81 -9.54
N ALA A 69 -2.00 4.90 -9.77
CA ALA A 69 -2.56 5.59 -10.93
C ALA A 69 -2.24 7.10 -10.93
N THR A 70 -2.44 7.79 -9.80
CA THR A 70 -2.13 9.22 -9.65
C THR A 70 -0.65 9.49 -9.87
N TRP A 71 0.23 8.63 -9.38
CA TRP A 71 1.67 8.78 -9.59
C TRP A 71 2.07 8.61 -11.06
N LEU A 72 1.53 7.60 -11.76
CA LEU A 72 1.76 7.44 -13.20
C LEU A 72 1.28 8.66 -13.98
N ILE A 73 0.08 9.16 -13.68
CA ILE A 73 -0.46 10.37 -14.31
C ILE A 73 0.47 11.55 -14.08
N SER A 74 0.94 11.77 -12.84
CA SER A 74 1.86 12.87 -12.54
C SER A 74 3.15 12.80 -13.37
N LYS A 75 3.65 11.60 -13.65
CA LYS A 75 4.85 11.38 -14.48
C LYS A 75 4.65 11.59 -15.98
N LEU A 76 3.41 11.55 -16.46
CA LEU A 76 3.09 11.85 -17.85
C LEU A 76 3.00 13.36 -18.12
N PHE A 77 2.79 14.16 -17.08
CA PHE A 77 2.62 15.61 -17.15
C PHE A 77 3.78 16.41 -16.51
N ASP A 78 4.77 15.72 -15.91
CA ASP A 78 6.10 16.22 -15.54
C ASP A 78 7.03 16.28 -16.78
#